data_AF-A0A1W1V743-F1
#
_entry.id   AF-A0A1W1V743-F1
#
_cell.length_a   1.000
_cell.length_b   1.000
_cell.length_c   1.000
_cell.angle_alpha   90.00
_cell.angle_beta   90.00
_cell.angle_gamma   90.00
#
_symmetry.space_group_name_H-M   'P 1'
#
loop_
_entity.id
_entity.type
_entity.pdbx_description
1 polymer ?
#
loop_
_entity_poly.entity_id
_entity_poly.type
_entity_poly.pdbx_seq_one_letter_code
_entity_poly.pdbx_strand_id
1 'polypeptide(L)'
;MQVVGNPMKDAPKRKPAHQGTTKAERAKLPTCGAKTRSGKPCKKPAGHGTDHPGEGKCRNHGGVGQKPSTRYQLTNASPTLRQAIEAQQADPDPLNLLPDLLLARSLLQEGIQRHSEVTAAIIAWHASHTSGYEEAVKLWREQLAKYLEAAAQSGSEPTEPPPPPPIPEAFENKPRQMPDLSGFITLIDRVTGIVERIQKREGERSITLNEVDRVLGELGLKTVLALREVIADDADLSTYTPAELRSELAGAIERHSRSVRY
;
A
#
# COMPACT_ATOMS: atom_id res chain seq x y z
N MET A 1 -59.66 3.90 17.04
CA MET A 1 -58.90 3.94 15.77
C MET A 1 -57.78 4.96 15.92
N GLN A 2 -56.55 4.50 16.23
CA GLN A 2 -55.38 5.37 16.29
C GLN A 2 -54.72 5.40 14.91
N VAL A 3 -54.56 6.60 14.35
CA VAL A 3 -53.91 6.86 13.08
C VAL A 3 -52.41 6.72 13.29
N VAL A 4 -51.82 5.63 12.78
CA VAL A 4 -50.37 5.40 12.82
C VAL A 4 -49.72 6.36 11.83
N GLY A 5 -49.01 7.36 12.34
CA GLY A 5 -48.26 8.33 11.55
C GLY A 5 -47.14 7.66 10.75
N ASN A 6 -46.98 8.04 9.48
CA ASN A 6 -46.03 7.45 8.55
C ASN A 6 -44.57 7.81 8.92
N PRO A 7 -43.73 6.86 9.36
CA PRO A 7 -42.41 7.13 9.95
C PRO A 7 -41.33 7.58 8.95
N MET A 8 -41.67 7.70 7.65
CA MET A 8 -40.68 8.09 6.63
C MET A 8 -40.46 9.61 6.47
N LYS A 9 -41.24 10.47 7.14
CA LYS A 9 -41.08 11.94 6.99
C LYS A 9 -39.94 12.55 7.82
N ASP A 10 -39.40 11.81 8.78
CA ASP A 10 -38.36 12.31 9.71
C ASP A 10 -36.96 11.72 9.45
N ALA A 11 -36.74 11.07 8.31
CA ALA A 11 -35.41 10.60 7.94
C ALA A 11 -34.44 11.80 7.78
N PRO A 12 -33.30 11.85 8.49
CA PRO A 12 -32.37 12.97 8.40
C PRO A 12 -31.86 13.11 6.96
N LYS A 13 -32.15 14.25 6.33
CA LYS A 13 -31.66 14.57 4.99
C LYS A 13 -30.13 14.44 4.99
N ARG A 14 -29.58 13.54 4.16
CA ARG A 14 -28.12 13.37 3.99
C ARG A 14 -27.49 14.74 3.75
N LYS A 15 -26.64 15.19 4.68
CA LYS A 15 -25.81 16.37 4.47
C LYS A 15 -24.87 16.03 3.29
N PRO A 16 -24.82 16.83 2.22
CA PRO A 16 -23.87 16.60 1.14
C PRO A 16 -22.45 16.65 1.73
N ALA A 17 -21.70 15.57 1.54
CA ALA A 17 -20.37 15.39 2.13
C ALA A 17 -19.34 16.44 1.70
N HIS A 18 -19.66 17.21 0.65
CA HIS A 18 -18.78 18.25 0.12
C HIS A 18 -19.52 19.60 0.13
N GLN A 19 -19.07 20.52 0.98
CA GLN A 19 -19.45 21.92 0.83
C GLN A 19 -18.90 22.39 -0.53
N GLY A 20 -19.81 22.70 -1.46
CA GLY A 20 -19.42 23.22 -2.77
C GLY A 20 -18.73 24.57 -2.59
N THR A 21 -17.65 24.80 -3.31
CA THR A 21 -16.94 26.08 -3.32
C THR A 21 -17.88 27.24 -3.61
N THR A 22 -17.70 28.38 -2.95
CA THR A 22 -18.55 29.56 -3.14
C THR A 22 -18.44 30.09 -4.57
N LYS A 23 -19.43 30.84 -5.04
CA LYS A 23 -19.39 31.46 -6.38
C LYS A 23 -18.17 32.40 -6.53
N ALA A 24 -17.81 33.10 -5.46
CA ALA A 24 -16.66 33.98 -5.41
C ALA A 24 -15.33 33.22 -5.52
N GLU A 25 -15.17 32.10 -4.82
CA GLU A 25 -13.98 31.25 -4.93
C GLU A 25 -13.88 30.61 -6.32
N ARG A 26 -15.00 30.14 -6.88
CA ARG A 26 -15.03 29.56 -8.24
C ARG A 26 -14.59 30.53 -9.33
N ALA A 27 -14.81 31.83 -9.15
CA ALA A 27 -14.38 32.86 -10.09
C ALA A 27 -12.85 33.06 -10.10
N LYS A 28 -12.15 32.68 -9.01
CA LYS A 28 -10.70 32.80 -8.88
C LYS A 28 -9.94 31.59 -9.46
N LEU A 29 -10.64 30.49 -9.74
CA LEU A 29 -10.02 29.26 -10.25
C LEU A 29 -9.74 29.36 -11.75
N PRO A 30 -8.66 28.72 -12.25
CA PRO A 30 -8.40 28.64 -13.69
C PRO A 30 -9.57 27.92 -14.39
N THR A 31 -9.79 28.21 -15.68
CA THR A 31 -10.84 27.55 -16.45
C THR A 31 -10.41 26.18 -16.96
N CYS A 32 -11.36 25.26 -17.16
CA CYS A 32 -11.14 23.92 -17.68
C CYS A 32 -10.42 23.90 -19.04
N GLY A 33 -10.68 24.85 -19.93
CA GLY A 33 -9.96 25.00 -21.21
C GLY A 33 -10.22 23.92 -22.27
N ALA A 34 -10.82 22.78 -21.93
CA ALA A 34 -11.08 21.69 -22.87
C ALA A 34 -12.01 22.11 -24.01
N LYS A 35 -11.77 21.58 -25.21
CA LYS A 35 -12.58 21.87 -26.40
C LYS A 35 -14.00 21.31 -26.24
N THR A 36 -15.02 22.17 -26.31
CA THR A 36 -16.43 21.76 -26.29
C THR A 36 -16.86 21.20 -27.65
N ARG A 37 -18.05 20.58 -27.73
CA ARG A 37 -18.64 20.15 -29.01
C ARG A 37 -18.75 21.28 -30.05
N SER A 38 -18.90 22.52 -29.59
CA SER A 38 -18.94 23.72 -30.47
C SER A 38 -17.56 24.20 -30.94
N GLY A 39 -16.48 23.52 -30.56
CA GLY A 39 -15.10 23.90 -30.89
C GLY A 39 -14.49 24.99 -29.99
N LYS A 40 -15.30 25.71 -29.20
CA LYS A 40 -14.84 26.72 -28.23
C LYS A 40 -14.31 26.09 -26.94
N PRO A 41 -13.35 26.71 -26.22
CA PRO A 41 -12.84 26.21 -24.95
C PRO A 41 -13.87 26.29 -23.82
N CYS A 42 -13.83 25.32 -22.90
CA CYS A 42 -14.74 25.25 -21.77
C CYS A 42 -14.44 26.35 -20.73
N LYS A 43 -15.44 27.20 -20.47
CA LYS A 43 -15.37 28.30 -19.49
C LYS A 43 -15.73 27.89 -18.06
N LYS A 44 -16.06 26.62 -17.80
CA LYS A 44 -16.28 26.14 -16.42
C LYS A 44 -14.95 26.21 -15.65
N PRO A 45 -14.98 26.42 -14.32
CA PRO A 45 -13.78 26.27 -13.50
C PRO A 45 -13.11 24.90 -13.72
N ALA A 46 -11.78 24.87 -13.66
CA ALA A 46 -11.00 23.65 -13.66
C ALA A 46 -11.43 22.75 -12.49
N GLY A 47 -11.47 21.44 -12.72
CA GLY A 47 -11.95 20.47 -11.73
C GLY A 47 -13.43 20.63 -11.34
N HIS A 48 -14.23 21.39 -12.09
CA HIS A 48 -15.63 21.57 -11.74
C HIS A 48 -16.39 20.23 -11.77
N GLY A 49 -16.92 19.83 -10.61
CA GLY A 49 -17.63 18.57 -10.41
C GLY A 49 -16.71 17.35 -10.26
N THR A 50 -15.44 17.55 -9.93
CA THR A 50 -14.46 16.50 -9.62
C THR A 50 -13.93 16.68 -8.18
N ASP A 51 -13.16 15.72 -7.70
CA ASP A 51 -12.51 15.75 -6.37
C ASP A 51 -11.24 16.62 -6.33
N HIS A 52 -10.99 17.40 -7.38
CA HIS A 52 -9.81 18.27 -7.52
C HIS A 52 -10.19 19.66 -8.06
N PRO A 53 -11.02 20.44 -7.34
CA PRO A 53 -11.43 21.79 -7.75
C PRO A 53 -10.23 22.70 -7.99
N GLY A 54 -10.20 23.35 -9.15
CA GLY A 54 -9.14 24.28 -9.53
C GLY A 54 -8.05 23.66 -10.40
N GLU A 55 -8.11 22.36 -10.71
CA GLU A 55 -7.11 21.69 -11.54
C GLU A 55 -7.74 20.90 -12.71
N GLY A 56 -7.02 20.82 -13.83
CA GLY A 56 -7.37 19.92 -14.93
C GLY A 56 -8.72 20.18 -15.59
N LYS A 57 -9.28 19.13 -16.19
CA LYS A 57 -10.56 19.19 -16.91
C LYS A 57 -11.72 19.11 -15.93
N CYS A 58 -12.86 19.69 -16.28
CA CYS A 58 -14.08 19.52 -15.49
C CYS A 58 -14.71 18.14 -15.74
N ARG A 59 -15.70 17.78 -14.90
CA ARG A 59 -16.44 16.52 -15.02
C ARG A 59 -16.97 16.24 -16.43
N ASN A 60 -17.46 17.27 -17.11
CA ASN A 60 -18.05 17.14 -18.45
C ASN A 60 -17.02 16.91 -19.56
N HIS A 61 -15.73 17.08 -19.27
CA HIS A 61 -14.63 16.89 -20.22
C HIS A 61 -13.63 15.83 -19.72
N GLY A 62 -14.12 14.83 -18.97
CA GLY A 62 -13.32 13.68 -18.54
C GLY A 62 -12.50 13.91 -17.26
N GLY A 63 -12.74 15.00 -16.53
CA GLY A 63 -12.00 15.31 -15.30
C GLY A 63 -12.17 14.28 -14.18
N VAL A 64 -13.29 13.54 -14.12
CA VAL A 64 -13.53 12.58 -13.01
C VAL A 64 -12.48 11.48 -12.94
N GLY A 65 -11.97 11.03 -14.10
CA GLY A 65 -10.91 10.02 -14.16
C GLY A 65 -9.49 10.61 -14.06
N GLN A 66 -9.34 11.94 -14.04
CA GLN A 66 -8.03 12.56 -13.87
C GLN A 66 -7.62 12.50 -12.41
N LYS A 67 -6.41 11.99 -12.15
CA LYS A 67 -5.80 12.11 -10.83
C LYS A 67 -5.38 13.57 -10.61
N PRO A 68 -5.57 14.14 -9.41
CA PRO A 68 -5.05 15.46 -9.09
C PRO A 68 -3.53 15.49 -9.25
N SER A 69 -2.95 16.62 -9.62
CA SER A 69 -1.50 16.78 -9.63
C SER A 69 -0.92 16.64 -8.23
N THR A 70 0.36 16.27 -8.17
CA THR A 70 1.16 16.31 -6.95
C THR A 70 1.08 17.66 -6.26
N ARG A 71 1.09 18.77 -7.02
CA ARG A 71 1.00 20.13 -6.47
C ARG A 71 -0.33 20.38 -5.76
N TYR A 72 -1.44 19.92 -6.33
CA TYR A 72 -2.75 20.03 -5.70
C TYR A 72 -2.85 19.16 -4.44
N GLN A 73 -2.32 17.94 -4.49
CA GLN A 73 -2.28 17.05 -3.32
C GLN A 73 -1.49 17.66 -2.17
N LEU A 74 -0.33 18.28 -2.45
CA LEU A 74 0.48 18.98 -1.45
C LEU A 74 -0.23 20.21 -0.87
N THR A 75 -0.87 21.01 -1.73
CA THR A 75 -1.58 22.22 -1.30
C THR A 75 -2.76 21.89 -0.39
N ASN A 76 -3.46 20.79 -0.67
CA ASN A 76 -4.62 20.33 0.10
C ASN A 76 -4.27 19.24 1.13
N ALA A 77 -2.99 18.94 1.34
CA ALA A 77 -2.55 17.97 2.35
C ALA A 77 -3.01 18.40 3.74
N SER A 78 -3.38 17.42 4.58
CA SER A 78 -3.69 17.68 5.99
C SER A 78 -2.47 18.27 6.71
N PRO A 79 -2.65 19.01 7.82
CA PRO A 79 -1.52 19.51 8.60
C PRO A 79 -0.54 18.40 9.01
N THR A 80 -1.05 17.23 9.40
CA THR A 80 -0.26 16.04 9.70
C THR A 80 0.55 15.53 8.51
N LEU A 81 -0.02 15.49 7.31
CA LEU A 81 0.70 15.06 6.11
C LEU A 81 1.77 16.07 5.71
N ARG A 82 1.51 17.38 5.84
CA ARG A 82 2.52 18.42 5.59
C ARG A 82 3.70 18.30 6.55
N GLN A 83 3.42 18.11 7.84
CA GLN A 83 4.46 17.89 8.85
C GLN A 83 5.29 16.64 8.54
N ALA A 84 4.65 15.55 8.11
CA ALA A 84 5.37 14.33 7.72
C ALA A 84 6.28 14.56 6.50
N ILE A 85 5.80 15.31 5.50
CA ILE A 85 6.60 15.66 4.31
C ILE A 85 7.78 16.55 4.68
N GLU A 86 7.57 17.57 5.52
CA GLU A 86 8.64 18.44 6.02
C GLU A 86 9.67 17.66 6.84
N ALA A 87 9.23 16.74 7.70
CA ALA A 87 10.13 15.86 8.46
C ALA A 87 10.96 14.97 7.52
N GLN A 88 10.36 14.39 6.48
CA GLN A 88 11.08 13.59 5.49
C GLN A 88 12.03 14.43 4.62
N GLN A 89 11.70 15.69 4.33
CA GLN A 89 12.59 16.60 3.59
C GLN A 89 13.79 17.06 4.44
N ALA A 90 13.61 17.11 5.76
CA ALA A 90 14.67 17.44 6.72
C ALA A 90 15.58 16.24 7.05
N ASP A 91 15.21 15.03 6.59
CA ASP A 91 16.04 13.84 6.78
C ASP A 91 17.35 13.98 5.98
N PRO A 92 18.54 13.87 6.63
CA PRO A 92 19.82 13.92 5.93
C PRO A 92 20.01 12.76 4.93
N ASP A 93 19.26 11.66 5.07
CA ASP A 93 19.26 10.55 4.11
C ASP A 93 17.82 10.11 3.79
N PRO A 94 17.10 10.88 2.95
CA PRO A 94 15.69 10.61 2.63
C PRO A 94 15.48 9.34 1.79
N LEU A 95 16.57 8.68 1.38
CA LEU A 95 16.54 7.40 0.67
C LEU A 95 16.80 6.22 1.61
N ASN A 96 17.08 6.46 2.89
CA ASN A 96 17.21 5.42 3.89
C ASN A 96 15.84 4.86 4.27
N LEU A 97 15.40 3.86 3.51
CA LEU A 97 14.13 3.16 3.76
C LEU A 97 14.26 2.06 4.84
N LEU A 98 15.42 1.92 5.49
CA LEU A 98 15.65 0.90 6.51
C LEU A 98 14.68 1.03 7.70
N PRO A 99 14.41 2.22 8.26
CA PRO A 99 13.45 2.36 9.36
C PRO A 99 12.04 1.94 8.98
N ASP A 100 11.59 2.31 7.77
CA ASP A 100 10.27 1.93 7.26
C ASP A 100 10.17 0.41 7.03
N LEU A 101 11.23 -0.21 6.51
CA LEU A 101 11.31 -1.67 6.37
C LEU A 101 11.28 -2.38 7.72
N LEU A 102 12.02 -1.90 8.71
CA LEU A 102 12.01 -2.46 10.06
C LEU A 102 10.63 -2.34 10.69
N LEU A 103 10.01 -1.16 10.63
CA LEU A 103 8.65 -0.95 11.11
C LEU A 103 7.66 -1.91 10.44
N ALA A 104 7.70 -2.01 9.11
CA ALA A 104 6.77 -2.85 8.39
C ALA A 104 7.01 -4.35 8.66
N ARG A 105 8.27 -4.78 8.84
CA ARG A 105 8.62 -6.12 9.31
C ARG A 105 8.10 -6.40 10.72
N SER A 106 8.21 -5.44 11.64
CA SER A 106 7.68 -5.57 13.00
C SER A 106 6.15 -5.66 13.01
N LEU A 107 5.45 -4.84 12.22
CA LEU A 107 4.00 -4.92 12.06
C LEU A 107 3.56 -6.25 11.45
N LEU A 108 4.32 -6.77 10.49
CA LEU A 108 4.12 -8.10 9.91
C LEU A 108 4.26 -9.20 10.98
N GLN A 109 5.33 -9.17 11.77
CA GLN A 109 5.56 -10.14 12.85
C GLN A 109 4.47 -10.09 13.92
N GLU A 110 4.06 -8.89 14.33
CA GLU A 110 2.96 -8.68 15.27
C GLU A 110 1.63 -9.22 14.71
N GLY A 111 1.37 -8.98 13.41
CA GLY A 111 0.20 -9.53 12.73
C GLY A 111 0.17 -11.06 12.70
N ILE A 112 1.31 -11.71 12.45
CA ILE A 112 1.44 -13.18 12.50
C ILE A 112 1.15 -13.70 13.91
N GLN A 113 1.70 -13.04 14.94
CA GLN A 113 1.50 -13.42 16.33
C GLN A 113 0.03 -13.26 16.77
N ARG A 114 -0.60 -12.13 16.42
CA ARG A 114 -2.03 -11.94 16.69
C ARG A 114 -2.91 -12.94 15.94
N HIS A 115 -2.55 -13.28 14.71
CA HIS A 115 -3.29 -14.28 13.93
C HIS A 115 -3.22 -15.66 14.59
N SER A 116 -2.06 -16.08 15.09
CA SER A 116 -1.91 -17.36 15.77
C SER A 116 -2.72 -17.40 17.07
N GLU A 117 -2.71 -16.32 17.86
CA GLU A 117 -3.53 -16.18 19.07
C GLU A 117 -5.02 -16.23 18.77
N VAL A 118 -5.50 -15.50 17.76
CA VAL A 118 -6.92 -15.52 17.37
C VAL A 118 -7.32 -16.89 16.84
N THR A 119 -6.48 -17.52 16.02
CA THR A 119 -6.73 -18.87 15.50
C THR A 119 -6.80 -19.89 16.64
N ALA A 120 -5.88 -19.84 17.59
CA ALA A 120 -5.89 -20.69 18.77
C ALA A 120 -7.15 -20.46 19.62
N ALA A 121 -7.56 -19.21 19.81
CA ALA A 121 -8.79 -18.86 20.52
C ALA A 121 -10.05 -19.39 19.80
N ILE A 122 -10.11 -19.30 18.47
CA ILE A 122 -11.23 -19.85 17.67
C ILE A 122 -11.26 -21.37 17.74
N ILE A 123 -10.11 -22.04 17.65
CA ILE A 123 -10.01 -23.50 17.77
C ILE A 123 -10.45 -23.94 19.18
N ALA A 124 -9.96 -23.27 20.22
CA ALA A 124 -10.34 -23.54 21.61
C ALA A 124 -11.84 -23.30 21.83
N TRP A 125 -12.39 -22.22 21.27
CA TRP A 125 -13.82 -21.95 21.29
C TRP A 125 -14.62 -23.05 20.60
N HIS A 126 -14.24 -23.46 19.38
CA HIS A 126 -14.90 -24.54 18.65
C HIS A 126 -14.84 -25.85 19.44
N ALA A 127 -13.67 -26.20 19.99
CA ALA A 127 -13.49 -27.39 20.81
C ALA A 127 -14.35 -27.38 22.09
N SER A 128 -14.51 -26.22 22.73
CA SER A 128 -15.40 -26.05 23.90
C SER A 128 -16.88 -26.15 23.54
N HIS A 129 -17.23 -25.84 22.29
CA HIS A 129 -18.61 -25.93 21.79
C HIS A 129 -19.03 -27.37 21.54
N THR A 130 -18.13 -28.19 20.98
CA THR A 130 -18.42 -29.59 20.70
C THR A 130 -18.74 -30.33 21.99
N SER A 131 -17.96 -30.16 23.06
CA SER A 131 -18.20 -30.90 24.31
C SER A 131 -19.48 -30.50 25.04
N GLY A 132 -19.73 -29.20 25.24
CA GLY A 132 -20.91 -28.72 25.98
C GLY A 132 -22.24 -29.01 25.26
N TYR A 133 -22.27 -28.85 23.93
CA TYR A 133 -23.44 -29.19 23.13
C TYR A 133 -23.65 -30.70 23.04
N GLU A 134 -22.60 -31.50 22.86
CA GLU A 134 -22.69 -32.97 22.85
C GLU A 134 -23.22 -33.52 24.18
N GLU A 135 -22.75 -33.00 25.31
CA GLU A 135 -23.26 -33.37 26.63
C GLU A 135 -24.74 -33.01 26.81
N ALA A 136 -25.15 -31.80 26.39
CA ALA A 136 -26.54 -31.37 26.45
C ALA A 136 -27.45 -32.23 25.54
N VAL A 137 -27.00 -32.56 24.32
CA VAL A 137 -27.71 -33.46 23.40
C VAL A 137 -27.79 -34.87 23.96
N LYS A 138 -26.73 -35.37 24.60
CA LYS A 138 -26.72 -36.69 25.25
C LYS A 138 -27.75 -36.73 26.38
N LEU A 139 -27.73 -35.75 27.28
CA LEU A 139 -28.70 -35.65 28.38
C LEU A 139 -30.14 -35.55 27.86
N TRP A 140 -30.37 -34.73 26.83
CA TRP A 140 -31.67 -34.61 26.18
C TRP A 140 -32.15 -35.95 25.60
N ARG A 141 -31.28 -36.71 24.92
CA ARG A 141 -31.61 -38.06 24.41
C ARG A 141 -31.97 -39.03 25.52
N GLU A 142 -31.24 -39.00 26.64
CA GLU A 142 -31.53 -39.84 27.81
C GLU A 142 -32.88 -39.49 28.45
N GLN A 143 -33.21 -38.20 28.55
CA GLN A 143 -34.52 -37.74 29.06
C GLN A 143 -35.66 -38.11 28.10
N LEU A 144 -35.44 -37.96 26.79
CA LEU A 144 -36.42 -38.35 25.76
C LEU A 144 -36.68 -39.86 25.76
N ALA A 145 -35.65 -40.68 25.95
CA ALA A 145 -35.81 -42.13 26.05
C ALA A 145 -36.72 -42.51 27.23
N LYS A 146 -36.48 -41.91 28.42
CA LYS A 146 -37.34 -42.12 29.61
C LYS A 146 -38.79 -41.69 29.37
N TYR A 147 -38.98 -40.57 28.69
CA TYR A 147 -40.30 -40.09 28.29
C TYR A 147 -41.04 -41.11 27.41
N LEU A 148 -40.36 -41.61 26.35
CA LEU A 148 -40.94 -42.58 25.42
C LEU A 148 -41.25 -43.92 26.10
N GLU A 149 -40.41 -44.37 27.03
CA GLU A 149 -40.67 -45.57 27.83
C GLU A 149 -41.92 -45.41 28.72
N ALA A 150 -42.09 -44.26 29.38
CA ALA A 150 -43.28 -43.98 30.19
C ALA A 150 -44.56 -43.90 29.34
N ALA A 151 -44.48 -43.31 28.15
CA ALA A 151 -45.59 -43.28 27.18
C ALA A 151 -45.98 -44.70 26.74
N ALA A 152 -44.99 -45.55 26.45
CA ALA A 152 -45.22 -46.93 26.03
C ALA A 152 -45.87 -47.77 27.14
N GLN A 153 -45.48 -47.58 28.40
CA GLN A 153 -46.01 -48.34 29.54
C GLN A 153 -47.44 -47.94 29.93
N SER A 154 -47.80 -46.67 29.80
CA SER A 154 -49.12 -46.17 30.19
C SER A 154 -50.20 -46.35 29.12
N GLY A 155 -49.82 -46.57 27.85
CA GLY A 155 -50.76 -46.68 26.73
C GLY A 155 -51.49 -45.38 26.39
N SER A 156 -51.09 -44.27 27.02
CA SER A 156 -51.59 -42.92 26.82
C SER A 156 -50.41 -41.95 26.80
N GLU A 157 -50.57 -40.80 26.14
CA GLU A 157 -49.52 -39.78 26.14
C GLU A 157 -49.26 -39.29 27.58
N PRO A 158 -47.99 -39.22 28.02
CA PRO A 158 -47.66 -38.69 29.34
C PRO A 158 -48.17 -37.25 29.51
N THR A 159 -48.51 -36.89 30.74
CA THR A 159 -49.13 -35.59 31.05
C THR A 159 -48.17 -34.41 30.89
N GLU A 160 -46.87 -34.65 31.05
CA GLU A 160 -45.83 -33.66 30.78
C GLU A 160 -45.39 -33.74 29.32
N PRO A 161 -45.15 -32.62 28.63
CA PRO A 161 -44.66 -32.65 27.26
C PRO A 161 -43.21 -33.19 27.18
N PRO A 162 -42.78 -33.72 26.02
CA PRO A 162 -41.41 -34.19 25.86
C PRO A 162 -40.40 -33.06 26.10
N PRO A 163 -39.21 -33.37 26.62
CA PRO A 163 -38.18 -32.37 26.85
C PRO A 163 -37.79 -31.70 25.52
N PRO A 164 -37.71 -30.36 25.45
CA PRO A 164 -37.33 -29.66 24.23
C PRO A 164 -35.84 -29.91 23.92
N PRO A 165 -35.45 -29.99 22.63
CA PRO A 165 -34.05 -30.14 22.26
C PRO A 165 -33.23 -28.91 22.67
N PRO A 166 -31.94 -29.08 22.98
CA PRO A 166 -31.07 -27.94 23.30
C PRO A 166 -30.97 -26.99 22.09
N ILE A 167 -31.13 -25.69 22.34
CA ILE A 167 -31.07 -24.65 21.30
C ILE A 167 -29.60 -24.25 21.12
N PRO A 168 -29.02 -24.34 19.91
CA PRO A 168 -27.61 -23.98 19.67
C PRO A 168 -27.26 -22.55 20.09
N GLU A 169 -28.21 -21.62 19.90
CA GLU A 169 -28.07 -20.19 20.24
C GLU A 169 -27.82 -19.94 21.74
N ALA A 170 -28.30 -20.84 22.62
CA ALA A 170 -28.08 -20.73 24.06
C ALA A 170 -26.63 -21.02 24.49
N PHE A 171 -25.81 -21.56 23.58
CA PHE A 171 -24.40 -21.84 23.78
C PHE A 171 -23.50 -20.78 23.14
N GLU A 172 -24.07 -19.78 22.45
CA GLU A 172 -23.30 -18.82 21.64
C GLU A 172 -22.68 -17.68 22.45
N ASN A 173 -21.35 -17.68 22.51
CA ASN A 173 -20.55 -16.45 22.53
C ASN A 173 -19.58 -16.49 21.33
N LYS A 174 -20.14 -16.47 20.11
CA LYS A 174 -19.33 -16.46 18.89
C LYS A 174 -18.54 -15.16 18.81
N PRO A 175 -17.24 -15.19 18.47
CA PRO A 175 -16.51 -13.98 18.13
C PRO A 175 -17.27 -13.25 17.00
N ARG A 176 -17.84 -12.08 17.31
CA ARG A 176 -18.71 -11.36 16.36
C ARG A 176 -17.94 -10.79 15.17
N GLN A 177 -16.63 -10.68 15.29
CA GLN A 177 -15.75 -10.19 14.23
C GLN A 177 -14.54 -11.10 14.09
N MET A 178 -14.35 -11.57 12.87
CA MET A 178 -13.06 -12.12 12.44
C MET A 178 -12.11 -10.95 12.15
N PRO A 179 -10.83 -11.04 12.53
CA PRO A 179 -9.84 -10.09 12.08
C PRO A 179 -9.83 -10.03 10.55
N ASP A 180 -9.85 -8.81 10.00
CA ASP A 180 -9.78 -8.61 8.56
C ASP A 180 -8.34 -8.84 8.07
N LEU A 181 -8.13 -9.96 7.37
CA LEU A 181 -6.83 -10.32 6.81
C LEU A 181 -6.47 -9.49 5.56
N SER A 182 -7.42 -8.78 4.96
CA SER A 182 -7.17 -8.00 3.74
C SER A 182 -6.21 -6.84 3.97
N GLY A 183 -6.28 -6.20 5.15
CA GLY A 183 -5.35 -5.16 5.56
C GLY A 183 -3.93 -5.68 5.70
N PHE A 184 -3.77 -6.92 6.18
CA PHE A 184 -2.48 -7.58 6.35
C PHE A 184 -1.85 -7.97 5.01
N ILE A 185 -2.63 -8.50 4.08
CA ILE A 185 -2.18 -8.80 2.70
C ILE A 185 -1.70 -7.51 2.01
N THR A 186 -2.48 -6.43 2.13
CA THR A 186 -2.12 -5.12 1.55
C THR A 186 -0.81 -4.57 2.13
N LEU A 187 -0.54 -4.82 3.42
CA LEU A 187 0.70 -4.42 4.06
C LEU A 187 1.89 -5.23 3.50
N ILE A 188 1.75 -6.55 3.38
CA ILE A 188 2.78 -7.42 2.78
C ILE A 188 3.14 -6.96 1.37
N ASP A 189 2.14 -6.72 0.51
CA ASP A 189 2.37 -6.26 -0.86
C ASP A 189 3.16 -4.95 -0.92
N ARG A 190 2.87 -4.01 -0.01
CA ARG A 190 3.60 -2.74 0.09
C ARG A 190 5.05 -2.95 0.52
N VAL A 191 5.31 -3.82 1.50
CA VAL A 191 6.67 -4.15 1.96
C VAL A 191 7.47 -4.80 0.84
N THR A 192 6.93 -5.81 0.19
CA THR A 192 7.55 -6.49 -0.95
C THR A 192 7.89 -5.50 -2.05
N GLY A 193 6.95 -4.62 -2.41
CA GLY A 193 7.20 -3.58 -3.41
C GLY A 193 8.26 -2.54 -3.00
N ILE A 194 8.44 -2.26 -1.70
CA ILE A 194 9.54 -1.41 -1.20
C ILE A 194 10.87 -2.15 -1.36
N VAL A 195 10.96 -3.41 -0.93
CA VAL A 195 12.17 -4.24 -1.03
C VAL A 195 12.59 -4.38 -2.49
N GLU A 196 11.67 -4.71 -3.40
CA GLU A 196 11.95 -4.82 -4.83
C GLU A 196 12.51 -3.52 -5.41
N ARG A 197 11.96 -2.37 -5.02
CA ARG A 197 12.47 -1.05 -5.46
C ARG A 197 13.87 -0.76 -4.93
N ILE A 198 14.18 -1.16 -3.70
CA ILE A 198 15.51 -1.02 -3.11
C ILE A 198 16.51 -1.91 -3.86
N GLN A 199 16.20 -3.19 -4.01
CA GLN A 199 17.04 -4.14 -4.74
C GLN A 199 17.26 -3.72 -6.19
N LYS A 200 16.22 -3.22 -6.87
CA LYS A 200 16.33 -2.66 -8.21
C LYS A 200 17.26 -1.45 -8.25
N ARG A 201 17.14 -0.52 -7.29
CA ARG A 201 18.03 0.64 -7.21
C ARG A 201 19.47 0.27 -6.86
N GLU A 202 19.68 -0.73 -6.00
CA GLU A 202 21.01 -1.24 -5.68
C GLU A 202 21.64 -1.95 -6.89
N GLY A 203 20.87 -2.77 -7.61
CA GLY A 203 21.31 -3.43 -8.84
C GLY A 203 21.56 -2.45 -10.00
N GLU A 204 20.79 -1.36 -10.10
CA GLU A 204 21.01 -0.28 -11.07
C GLU A 204 22.15 0.67 -10.67
N ARG A 205 22.50 0.76 -9.37
CA ARG A 205 23.62 1.57 -8.86
C ARG A 205 24.93 0.80 -8.73
N SER A 206 24.93 -0.53 -8.85
CA SER A 206 26.17 -1.29 -8.94
C SER A 206 26.72 -1.23 -10.36
N ILE A 207 27.48 -0.17 -10.68
CA ILE A 207 28.49 -0.27 -11.74
C ILE A 207 29.38 -1.45 -11.34
N THR A 208 29.45 -2.49 -12.17
CA THR A 208 30.30 -3.64 -11.85
C THR A 208 31.75 -3.18 -11.73
N LEU A 209 32.55 -3.79 -10.85
CA LEU A 209 33.98 -3.44 -10.73
C LEU A 209 34.70 -3.53 -12.09
N ASN A 210 34.28 -4.45 -12.96
CA ASN A 210 34.77 -4.57 -14.33
C ASN A 210 34.44 -3.34 -15.20
N GLU A 211 33.26 -2.74 -15.01
CA GLU A 211 32.84 -1.55 -15.75
C GLU A 211 33.54 -0.29 -15.23
N VAL A 212 33.80 -0.20 -13.91
CA VAL A 212 34.68 0.83 -13.33
C VAL A 212 36.11 0.69 -13.88
N ASP A 213 36.68 -0.52 -13.88
CA ASP A 213 38.02 -0.77 -14.42
C ASP A 213 38.11 -0.47 -15.92
N ARG A 214 37.06 -0.78 -16.69
CA ARG A 214 36.98 -0.42 -18.12
C ARG A 214 36.99 1.09 -18.31
N VAL A 215 36.14 1.82 -17.58
CA VAL A 215 36.05 3.29 -17.69
C VAL A 215 37.34 3.96 -17.24
N LEU A 216 37.96 3.51 -16.14
CA LEU A 216 39.25 4.03 -15.69
C LEU A 216 40.39 3.69 -16.66
N GLY A 217 40.36 2.52 -17.29
CA GLY A 217 41.28 2.13 -18.36
C GLY A 217 41.17 3.04 -19.60
N GLU A 218 39.95 3.29 -20.07
CA GLU A 218 39.69 4.20 -21.19
C GLU A 218 40.12 5.64 -20.87
N LEU A 219 39.88 6.11 -19.65
CA LEU A 219 40.26 7.46 -19.21
C LEU A 219 41.79 7.59 -19.07
N GLY A 220 42.46 6.57 -18.55
CA GLY A 220 43.91 6.49 -18.47
C GLY A 220 44.56 6.54 -19.85
N LEU A 221 44.10 5.72 -20.79
CA LEU A 221 44.61 5.68 -22.17
C LEU A 221 44.41 7.02 -22.89
N LYS A 222 43.22 7.63 -22.80
CA LYS A 222 42.97 8.96 -23.38
C LYS A 222 43.87 10.04 -22.77
N THR A 223 44.20 9.93 -21.48
CA THR A 223 45.14 10.85 -20.82
C THR A 223 46.57 10.64 -21.32
N VAL A 224 47.02 9.39 -21.51
CA VAL A 224 48.34 9.09 -22.12
C VAL A 224 48.44 9.64 -23.52
N LEU A 225 47.41 9.43 -24.35
CA LEU A 225 47.39 9.89 -25.74
C LEU A 225 47.36 11.42 -25.83
N ALA A 226 46.56 12.08 -24.98
CA ALA A 226 46.55 13.54 -24.87
C ALA A 226 47.91 14.11 -24.44
N LEU A 227 48.60 13.46 -23.50
CA LEU A 227 49.97 13.85 -23.08
C LEU A 227 51.04 13.56 -24.16
N ARG A 228 50.77 12.65 -25.09
CA ARG A 228 51.68 12.33 -26.21
C ARG A 228 51.41 13.20 -27.45
N GLU A 229 50.37 14.04 -27.45
CA GLU A 229 49.90 14.81 -28.62
C GLU A 229 49.60 13.93 -29.86
N VAL A 230 49.27 12.64 -29.64
CA VAL A 230 48.95 11.70 -30.71
C VAL A 230 47.44 11.49 -30.78
N ILE A 231 46.84 11.77 -31.93
CA ILE A 231 45.45 11.38 -32.23
C ILE A 231 45.52 9.94 -32.77
N ALA A 232 45.10 8.97 -31.98
CA ALA A 232 45.08 7.56 -32.39
C ALA A 232 43.78 7.22 -33.16
N ASP A 233 43.89 6.27 -34.09
CA ASP A 233 42.75 5.59 -34.71
C ASP A 233 42.19 4.54 -33.72
N ASP A 234 40.87 4.32 -33.70
CA ASP A 234 40.20 3.51 -32.66
C ASP A 234 40.70 2.04 -32.63
N ALA A 235 41.31 1.57 -33.72
CA ALA A 235 41.88 0.22 -33.84
C ALA A 235 43.14 -0.01 -32.98
N ASP A 236 43.89 1.05 -32.64
CA ASP A 236 45.10 0.92 -31.80
C ASP A 236 44.75 0.73 -30.30
N LEU A 237 43.52 1.08 -29.89
CA LEU A 237 43.06 1.07 -28.50
C LEU A 237 42.96 -0.33 -27.88
N SER A 238 42.81 -1.38 -28.69
CA SER A 238 42.58 -2.76 -28.20
C SER A 238 43.85 -3.57 -27.92
N THR A 239 45.04 -3.02 -28.15
CA THR A 239 46.30 -3.78 -28.09
C THR A 239 47.01 -3.73 -26.73
N TYR A 240 46.60 -2.84 -25.82
CA TYR A 240 47.25 -2.67 -24.53
C TYR A 240 46.45 -3.29 -23.39
N THR A 241 47.13 -4.02 -22.51
CA THR A 241 46.56 -4.50 -21.25
C THR A 241 46.46 -3.36 -20.22
N PRO A 242 45.56 -3.46 -19.21
CA PRO A 242 45.45 -2.45 -18.16
C PRO A 242 46.73 -2.21 -17.34
N ALA A 243 47.64 -3.19 -17.26
CA ALA A 243 48.92 -3.03 -16.60
C ALA A 243 49.91 -2.22 -17.46
N GLU A 244 49.94 -2.48 -18.76
CA GLU A 244 50.78 -1.75 -19.72
C GLU A 244 50.36 -0.29 -19.84
N LEU A 245 49.05 0.00 -19.86
CA LEU A 245 48.52 1.37 -19.85
C LEU A 245 48.96 2.15 -18.61
N ARG A 246 48.92 1.52 -17.44
CA ARG A 246 49.36 2.15 -16.18
C ARG A 246 50.85 2.45 -16.19
N SER A 247 51.67 1.51 -16.66
CA SER A 247 53.11 1.70 -16.82
C SER A 247 53.43 2.84 -17.80
N GLU A 248 52.70 2.91 -18.92
CA GLU A 248 52.91 3.96 -19.92
C GLU A 248 52.46 5.34 -19.48
N LEU A 249 51.36 5.42 -18.71
CA LEU A 249 50.90 6.67 -18.11
C LEU A 249 51.91 7.22 -17.12
N ALA A 250 52.46 6.38 -16.24
CA ALA A 250 53.52 6.79 -15.32
C ALA A 250 54.73 7.37 -16.08
N GLY A 251 55.18 6.68 -17.13
CA GLY A 251 56.28 7.15 -17.98
C GLY A 251 55.95 8.44 -18.75
N ALA A 252 54.71 8.62 -19.23
CA ALA A 252 54.29 9.83 -19.93
C ALA A 252 54.26 11.04 -19.00
N ILE A 253 53.73 10.87 -17.78
CA ILE A 253 53.73 11.92 -16.75
C ILE A 253 55.15 12.30 -16.37
N GLU A 254 56.06 11.33 -16.20
CA GLU A 254 57.47 11.61 -15.89
C GLU A 254 58.19 12.34 -17.04
N ARG A 255 57.92 11.98 -18.30
CA ARG A 255 58.46 12.70 -19.46
C ARG A 255 57.94 14.14 -19.51
N HIS A 256 56.64 14.33 -19.28
CA HIS A 256 56.01 15.64 -19.29
C HIS A 256 56.51 16.54 -18.15
N SER A 257 56.64 15.99 -16.93
CA SER A 257 57.16 16.75 -15.78
C SER A 257 58.62 17.18 -15.96
N ARG A 258 59.40 16.43 -16.77
CA ARG A 258 60.77 16.82 -17.16
C ARG A 258 60.82 17.84 -18.29
N SER A 259 59.83 17.88 -19.18
CA SER A 259 59.79 18.81 -20.32
C SER A 259 59.18 20.17 -19.97
N VAL A 260 58.26 20.21 -19.00
CA VAL A 260 57.69 21.45 -18.47
C VAL A 260 58.65 22.03 -17.44
N ARG A 261 59.50 22.98 -17.87
CA ARG A 261 60.26 23.84 -16.95
C ARG A 261 59.34 24.97 -16.49
N TYR A 262 59.00 24.98 -15.20
CA TYR A 262 58.47 26.17 -14.54
C TYR A 262 59.56 27.23 -14.37
#